data_AF-A0A7Y3BAT7-F1
#
_entry.id   AF-A0A7Y3BAT7-F1
#
_cell.length_a   1.000
_cell.length_b   1.000
_cell.length_c   1.000
_cell.angle_alpha   90.00
_cell.angle_beta   90.00
_cell.angle_gamma   90.00
#
_symmetry.space_group_name_H-M   'P 1'
#
loop_
_entity.id
_entity.type
_entity.pdbx_description
1 polymer ?
#
loop_
_entity_poly.entity_id
_entity_poly.type
_entity_poly.pdbx_seq_one_letter_code
_entity_poly.pdbx_strand_id
1 'polypeptide(L)'
;MINFFRIIRRQLVKENKFRNYFKYAFGEVVIIMLGIFFALQLQIWNEKRKKEALFKVTLEQLYNTITDDASQFEAMVSLTEQMVNTMDLLLELNDTIPEEILPMGLWSTTLTKLNQHFSETTQILQNLEYNPGNEKQNYLAKQLMGYGVLMTENIDLAFNIDGAINEVFLNNNIFSPAFDYKNPMKGFIGDSTHYSSKEISSSKNLLKDQSFRTLLKTQHTLVSLKVLDLKELQNDAVAMLGLIKRYHPEVKLLYQDIGIIGTSINGFDDVGAKSTPMTLTDEEKSIWEIEMYLKQGKVKFRCRDSWAINWGGNSFPEGKAIDHGGDITIPEAGNYRVILNLTDNTYEFIELKK
;
A
#
# COMPACT_ATOMS: atom_id res chain seq x y z
N MET A 1 -1.24 14.65 -56.23
CA MET A 1 0.07 14.09 -56.66
C MET A 1 -0.04 13.07 -57.80
N ILE A 2 -0.91 12.05 -57.70
CA ILE A 2 -1.03 10.96 -58.70
C ILE A 2 -1.37 11.47 -60.12
N ASN A 3 -2.22 12.49 -60.25
CA ASN A 3 -2.59 13.04 -61.56
C ASN A 3 -1.45 13.76 -62.29
N PHE A 4 -0.52 14.38 -61.55
CA PHE A 4 0.59 15.15 -62.13
C PHE A 4 1.61 14.24 -62.81
N PHE A 5 2.09 13.20 -62.09
CA PHE A 5 3.00 12.20 -62.65
C PHE A 5 2.35 11.38 -63.77
N ARG A 6 1.03 11.14 -63.69
CA ARG A 6 0.26 10.47 -64.74
C ARG A 6 0.23 11.27 -66.05
N ILE A 7 0.14 12.61 -66.00
CA ILE A 7 0.14 13.48 -67.19
C ILE A 7 1.52 13.46 -67.86
N ILE A 8 2.60 13.59 -67.08
CA ILE A 8 3.99 13.56 -67.57
C ILE A 8 4.31 12.22 -68.24
N ARG A 9 3.90 11.10 -67.64
CA ARG A 9 4.08 9.76 -68.23
C ARG A 9 3.37 9.61 -69.57
N ARG A 10 2.12 10.09 -69.67
CA ARG A 10 1.36 10.06 -70.93
C ARG A 10 2.00 10.90 -72.03
N GLN A 11 2.57 12.05 -71.70
CA GLN A 11 3.34 12.87 -72.66
C GLN A 11 4.63 12.18 -73.12
N LEU A 12 5.40 11.60 -72.19
CA LEU A 12 6.66 10.91 -72.52
C LEU A 12 6.48 9.66 -73.40
N VAL A 13 5.35 8.97 -73.27
CA VAL A 13 4.97 7.86 -74.15
C VAL A 13 4.59 8.36 -75.54
N LYS A 14 3.82 9.46 -75.64
CA LYS A 14 3.46 10.09 -76.92
C LYS A 14 4.68 10.59 -77.70
N GLU A 15 5.75 10.97 -77.01
CA GLU A 15 7.00 11.47 -77.60
C GLU A 15 8.05 10.35 -77.89
N ASN A 16 7.71 9.06 -77.75
CA ASN A 16 8.65 7.94 -77.89
C ASN A 16 9.88 7.99 -76.95
N LYS A 17 9.82 8.72 -75.83
CA LYS A 17 10.92 8.89 -74.87
C LYS A 17 10.96 7.80 -73.79
N PHE A 18 11.14 6.55 -74.21
CA PHE A 18 11.06 5.37 -73.33
C PHE A 18 11.99 5.43 -72.10
N ARG A 19 13.25 5.86 -72.27
CA ARG A 19 14.22 5.95 -71.16
C ARG A 19 13.81 6.95 -70.08
N ASN A 20 13.15 8.04 -70.46
CA ASN A 20 12.64 9.03 -69.52
C ASN A 20 11.37 8.52 -68.84
N TYR A 21 10.45 7.91 -69.60
CA TYR A 21 9.27 7.26 -69.04
C TYR A 21 9.63 6.29 -67.91
N PHE A 22 10.62 5.42 -68.12
CA PHE A 22 11.03 4.43 -67.11
C PHE A 22 11.59 5.10 -65.83
N LYS A 23 12.42 6.14 -65.96
CA LYS A 23 12.94 6.91 -64.82
C LYS A 23 11.82 7.54 -63.99
N TYR A 24 10.83 8.14 -64.64
CA TYR A 24 9.69 8.77 -63.95
C TYR A 24 8.74 7.75 -63.32
N ALA A 25 8.47 6.63 -64.02
CA ALA A 25 7.64 5.55 -63.47
C ALA A 25 8.31 4.86 -62.27
N PHE A 26 9.63 4.62 -62.34
CA PHE A 26 10.40 4.09 -61.21
C PHE A 26 10.41 5.07 -60.03
N GLY A 27 10.62 6.37 -60.30
CA GLY A 27 10.55 7.40 -59.26
C GLY A 27 9.20 7.46 -58.55
N GLU A 28 8.08 7.33 -59.28
CA GLU A 28 6.73 7.27 -58.70
C GLU A 28 6.57 6.06 -57.76
N VAL A 29 7.03 4.88 -58.17
CA VAL A 29 7.00 3.67 -57.33
C VAL A 29 7.85 3.85 -56.08
N VAL A 30 9.08 4.34 -56.22
CA VAL A 30 9.99 4.57 -55.08
C VAL A 30 9.39 5.57 -54.08
N ILE A 31 8.79 6.67 -54.55
CA ILE A 31 8.14 7.66 -53.68
C ILE A 31 6.93 7.05 -52.95
N ILE A 32 6.10 6.26 -53.64
CA ILE A 32 4.96 5.57 -53.01
C ILE A 32 5.47 4.57 -51.96
N MET A 33 6.49 3.77 -52.30
CA MET A 33 7.10 2.80 -51.38
C MET A 33 7.68 3.49 -50.14
N LEU A 34 8.39 4.61 -50.32
CA LEU A 34 8.91 5.42 -49.19
C LEU A 34 7.77 5.99 -48.35
N GLY A 35 6.71 6.49 -48.99
CA GLY A 35 5.53 7.00 -48.28
C GLY A 35 4.86 5.94 -47.41
N ILE A 36 4.64 4.75 -47.94
CA ILE A 36 4.08 3.61 -47.19
C ILE A 36 5.05 3.19 -46.08
N PHE A 37 6.34 3.09 -46.38
CA PHE A 37 7.36 2.75 -45.39
C PHE A 37 7.37 3.72 -44.21
N PHE A 38 7.39 5.04 -44.47
CA PHE A 38 7.35 6.04 -43.40
C PHE A 38 6.04 5.99 -42.61
N ALA A 39 4.90 5.78 -43.27
CA ALA A 39 3.63 5.62 -42.57
C ALA A 39 3.63 4.42 -41.62
N LEU A 40 4.15 3.27 -42.07
CA LEU A 40 4.31 2.07 -41.24
C LEU A 40 5.28 2.32 -40.08
N GLN A 41 6.42 2.96 -40.31
CA GLN A 41 7.38 3.29 -39.26
C GLN A 41 6.77 4.22 -38.21
N LEU A 42 6.03 5.25 -38.64
CA LEU A 42 5.36 6.19 -37.74
C LEU A 42 4.29 5.49 -36.89
N GLN A 43 3.53 4.57 -37.49
CA GLN A 43 2.55 3.76 -36.77
C GLN A 43 3.24 2.87 -35.72
N ILE A 44 4.31 2.16 -36.08
CA ILE A 44 5.08 1.32 -35.14
C ILE A 44 5.62 2.15 -33.98
N TRP A 45 6.15 3.34 -34.28
CA TRP A 45 6.68 4.25 -33.26
C TRP A 45 5.58 4.74 -32.31
N ASN A 46 4.40 5.09 -32.84
CA ASN A 46 3.25 5.51 -32.03
C ASN A 46 2.77 4.36 -31.12
N GLU A 47 2.65 3.14 -31.64
CA GLU A 47 2.27 1.97 -30.84
C GLU A 47 3.29 1.66 -29.74
N LYS A 48 4.59 1.76 -30.05
CA LYS A 48 5.66 1.61 -29.03
C LYS A 48 5.54 2.67 -27.93
N ARG A 49 5.29 3.94 -28.31
CA ARG A 49 5.09 5.05 -27.37
C ARG A 49 3.91 4.80 -26.42
N LYS A 50 2.78 4.32 -26.95
CA LYS A 50 1.60 4.00 -26.15
C LYS A 50 1.85 2.85 -25.17
N LYS A 51 2.48 1.77 -25.63
CA LYS A 51 2.85 0.63 -24.78
C LYS A 51 3.80 1.02 -23.66
N GLU A 52 4.78 1.87 -23.97
CA GLU A 52 5.72 2.39 -22.96
C GLU A 52 4.99 3.25 -21.92
N ALA A 53 4.06 4.10 -22.34
CA ALA A 53 3.27 4.92 -21.42
C ALA A 53 2.37 4.04 -20.53
N LEU A 54 1.70 3.04 -21.10
CA LEU A 54 0.88 2.09 -20.35
C LEU A 54 1.72 1.31 -19.32
N PHE A 55 2.87 0.77 -19.74
CA PHE A 55 3.79 0.05 -18.85
C PHE A 55 4.19 0.91 -17.65
N LYS A 56 4.50 2.20 -17.86
CA LYS A 56 4.85 3.12 -16.76
C LYS A 56 3.70 3.35 -15.80
N VAL A 57 2.49 3.59 -16.32
CA VAL A 57 1.29 3.77 -15.48
C VAL A 57 1.03 2.51 -14.66
N THR A 58 1.14 1.33 -15.27
CA THR A 58 0.96 0.05 -14.54
C THR A 58 2.07 -0.17 -13.52
N LEU A 59 3.32 0.21 -13.80
CA LEU A 59 4.40 0.16 -12.81
C LEU A 59 4.16 1.10 -11.64
N GLU A 60 3.62 2.29 -11.88
CA GLU A 60 3.24 3.21 -10.81
C GLU A 60 2.13 2.61 -9.94
N GLN A 61 1.10 2.02 -10.54
CA GLN A 61 0.06 1.32 -9.80
C GLN A 61 0.64 0.18 -8.95
N LEU A 62 1.47 -0.69 -9.54
CA LEU A 62 2.14 -1.77 -8.83
C LEU A 62 3.01 -1.25 -7.68
N TYR A 63 3.77 -0.19 -7.90
CA TYR A 63 4.61 0.40 -6.86
C TYR A 63 3.78 0.87 -5.65
N ASN A 64 2.63 1.49 -5.91
CA ASN A 64 1.72 1.94 -4.85
C ASN A 64 1.08 0.76 -4.11
N THR A 65 0.50 -0.19 -4.84
CA THR A 65 -0.14 -1.35 -4.21
C THR A 65 0.87 -2.20 -3.43
N ILE A 66 2.08 -2.42 -3.95
CA ILE A 66 3.13 -3.16 -3.23
C ILE A 66 3.60 -2.39 -1.99
N THR A 67 3.60 -1.05 -2.01
CA THR A 67 3.92 -0.25 -0.82
C THR A 67 2.86 -0.42 0.27
N ASP A 68 1.58 -0.40 -0.11
CA ASP A 68 0.47 -0.66 0.80
C ASP A 68 0.53 -2.11 1.32
N ASP A 69 0.84 -3.09 0.46
CA ASP A 69 1.03 -4.50 0.83
C ASP A 69 2.15 -4.66 1.87
N ALA A 70 3.31 -4.05 1.62
CA ALA A 70 4.47 -4.13 2.52
C ALA A 70 4.15 -3.60 3.92
N SER A 71 3.46 -2.46 3.99
CA SER A 71 3.03 -1.84 5.25
C SER A 71 2.03 -2.72 6.01
N GLN A 72 1.13 -3.38 5.28
CA GLN A 72 0.17 -4.30 5.88
C GLN A 72 0.85 -5.58 6.39
N PHE A 73 1.78 -6.15 5.63
CA PHE A 73 2.57 -7.29 6.10
C PHE A 73 3.37 -6.93 7.35
N GLU A 74 3.96 -5.74 7.43
CA GLU A 74 4.64 -5.27 8.65
C GLU A 74 3.71 -5.27 9.87
N ALA A 75 2.51 -4.71 9.72
CA ALA A 75 1.52 -4.69 10.78
C ALA A 75 1.09 -6.11 11.20
N MET A 76 0.93 -7.03 10.24
CA MET A 76 0.61 -8.43 10.53
C MET A 76 1.76 -9.18 11.21
N VAL A 77 3.01 -8.92 10.80
CA VAL A 77 4.20 -9.46 11.48
C VAL A 77 4.22 -8.99 12.92
N SER A 78 4.06 -7.69 13.17
CA SER A 78 4.05 -7.14 14.54
C SER A 78 2.94 -7.76 15.38
N LEU A 79 1.74 -7.92 14.83
CA LEU A 79 0.61 -8.53 15.56
C LEU A 79 0.90 -10.00 15.89
N THR A 80 1.35 -10.79 14.91
CA THR A 80 1.63 -12.22 15.10
C THR A 80 2.81 -12.47 16.05
N GLU A 81 3.83 -11.63 16.03
CA GLU A 81 4.92 -11.67 17.02
C GLU A 81 4.43 -11.39 18.45
N GLN A 82 3.52 -10.42 18.62
CA GLN A 82 2.91 -10.17 19.92
C GLN A 82 2.09 -11.37 20.41
N MET A 83 1.40 -12.06 19.51
CA MET A 83 0.68 -13.30 19.85
C MET A 83 1.63 -14.40 20.32
N VAL A 84 2.74 -14.61 19.61
CA VAL A 84 3.80 -15.58 19.98
C VAL A 84 4.35 -15.25 21.36
N ASN A 85 4.76 -14.01 21.59
CA ASN A 85 5.28 -13.55 22.88
C ASN A 85 4.25 -13.74 24.01
N THR A 86 2.97 -13.53 23.73
CA THR A 86 1.91 -13.76 24.72
C THR A 86 1.79 -15.25 25.05
N MET A 87 1.84 -16.13 24.06
CA MET A 87 1.79 -17.58 24.27
C MET A 87 3.00 -18.07 25.07
N ASP A 88 4.20 -17.53 24.83
CA ASP A 88 5.40 -17.82 25.63
C ASP A 88 5.18 -17.44 27.10
N LEU A 89 4.70 -16.23 27.38
CA LEU A 89 4.39 -15.80 28.74
C LEU A 89 3.37 -16.71 29.43
N LEU A 90 2.29 -17.08 28.73
CA LEU A 90 1.26 -17.97 29.26
C LEU A 90 1.75 -19.40 29.50
N LEU A 91 2.72 -19.87 28.71
CA LEU A 91 3.28 -21.21 28.82
C LEU A 91 4.40 -21.30 29.87
N GLU A 92 5.21 -20.25 30.05
CA GLU A 92 6.41 -20.25 30.89
C GLU A 92 6.23 -19.57 32.26
N LEU A 93 5.38 -18.54 32.34
CA LEU A 93 5.31 -17.61 33.47
C LEU A 93 3.88 -17.48 34.06
N ASN A 94 3.05 -18.51 33.90
CA ASN A 94 1.63 -18.48 34.28
C ASN A 94 1.34 -18.06 35.74
N ASP A 95 2.24 -18.36 36.69
CA ASP A 95 2.06 -18.02 38.11
C ASP A 95 2.47 -16.58 38.47
N THR A 96 3.15 -15.88 37.56
CA THR A 96 3.61 -14.49 37.73
C THR A 96 2.74 -13.45 37.00
N ILE A 97 1.84 -13.89 36.11
CA ILE A 97 0.92 -12.99 35.41
C ILE A 97 -0.22 -12.60 36.36
N PRO A 98 -0.54 -11.31 36.54
CA PRO A 98 -1.71 -10.89 37.30
C PRO A 98 -2.98 -11.58 36.79
N GLU A 99 -3.75 -12.18 37.70
CA GLU A 99 -4.89 -13.01 37.31
C GLU A 99 -5.94 -12.19 36.54
N GLU A 100 -6.05 -10.90 36.84
CA GLU A 100 -7.01 -9.98 36.25
C GLU A 100 -6.83 -9.80 34.73
N ILE A 101 -5.61 -9.99 34.22
CA ILE A 101 -5.31 -9.82 32.79
C ILE A 101 -5.25 -11.16 32.03
N LEU A 102 -5.37 -12.30 32.71
CA LEU A 102 -5.33 -13.62 32.08
C LEU A 102 -6.40 -13.83 31.01
N PRO A 103 -7.67 -13.40 31.19
CA PRO A 103 -8.67 -13.56 30.13
C PRO A 103 -8.30 -12.79 28.85
N MET A 104 -7.76 -11.58 28.99
CA MET A 104 -7.28 -10.78 27.84
C MET A 104 -6.07 -11.42 27.17
N GLY A 105 -5.10 -11.89 27.96
CA GLY A 105 -3.92 -12.57 27.43
C GLY A 105 -4.27 -13.86 26.70
N LEU A 106 -5.22 -14.64 27.21
CA LEU A 106 -5.76 -15.80 26.50
C LEU A 106 -6.45 -15.37 25.21
N TRP A 107 -7.31 -14.35 25.25
CA TRP A 107 -7.99 -13.85 24.06
C TRP A 107 -7.01 -13.35 22.98
N SER A 108 -5.91 -12.70 23.33
CA SER A 108 -4.92 -12.27 22.33
C SER A 108 -4.15 -13.42 21.69
N THR A 109 -4.28 -14.67 22.17
CA THR A 109 -3.78 -15.87 21.48
C THR A 109 -4.75 -16.38 20.39
N THR A 110 -5.96 -15.81 20.32
CA THR A 110 -6.93 -16.17 19.28
C THR A 110 -6.48 -15.63 17.93
N LEU A 111 -6.45 -16.50 16.94
CA LEU A 111 -6.37 -16.10 15.53
C LEU A 111 -7.75 -15.62 15.09
N THR A 112 -8.20 -14.48 15.61
CA THR A 112 -9.27 -13.75 14.91
C THR A 112 -8.70 -13.36 13.55
N LYS A 113 -9.35 -13.84 12.48
CA LYS A 113 -9.05 -13.57 11.06
C LYS A 113 -8.23 -12.28 10.95
N LEU A 114 -6.91 -12.43 10.82
CA LEU A 114 -6.07 -11.30 10.41
C LEU A 114 -6.77 -10.72 9.18
N ASN A 115 -7.02 -9.41 9.18
CA ASN A 115 -7.87 -8.77 8.16
C ASN A 115 -7.53 -9.37 6.80
N GLN A 116 -8.52 -9.99 6.14
CA GLN A 116 -8.30 -10.58 4.82
C GLN A 116 -7.75 -9.47 3.94
N HIS A 117 -6.46 -9.54 3.65
CA HIS A 117 -5.81 -8.54 2.83
C HIS A 117 -6.11 -8.86 1.38
N PHE A 118 -6.95 -8.03 0.78
CA PHE A 118 -7.23 -8.07 -0.65
C PHE A 118 -6.22 -7.16 -1.34
N SER A 119 -5.02 -7.69 -1.60
CA SER A 119 -4.07 -6.99 -2.45
C SER A 119 -4.56 -6.97 -3.89
N GLU A 120 -4.52 -5.80 -4.52
CA GLU A 120 -4.79 -5.65 -5.95
C GLU A 120 -3.56 -6.03 -6.80
N THR A 121 -2.41 -6.32 -6.19
CA THR A 121 -1.14 -6.56 -6.90
C THR A 121 -1.29 -7.67 -7.94
N THR A 122 -1.86 -8.81 -7.58
CA THR A 122 -2.05 -9.94 -8.51
C THR A 122 -2.95 -9.55 -9.69
N GLN A 123 -3.99 -8.75 -9.47
CA GLN A 123 -4.88 -8.28 -10.53
C GLN A 123 -4.18 -7.28 -11.47
N ILE A 124 -3.38 -6.37 -10.93
CA ILE A 124 -2.61 -5.40 -11.72
C ILE A 124 -1.54 -6.14 -12.54
N LEU A 125 -0.86 -7.13 -11.94
CA LEU A 125 0.16 -7.94 -12.62
C LEU A 125 -0.40 -8.73 -13.81
N GLN A 126 -1.64 -9.22 -13.74
CA GLN A 126 -2.30 -9.89 -14.87
C GLN A 126 -2.44 -8.98 -16.10
N ASN A 127 -2.50 -7.67 -15.89
CA ASN A 127 -2.65 -6.66 -16.94
C ASN A 127 -1.32 -5.98 -17.32
N LEU A 128 -0.18 -6.42 -16.77
CA LEU A 128 1.12 -5.82 -17.05
C LEU A 128 1.57 -6.09 -18.50
N GLU A 129 1.42 -5.08 -19.36
CA GLU A 129 1.98 -5.09 -20.70
C GLU A 129 3.44 -4.59 -20.68
N TYR A 130 4.38 -5.43 -21.11
CA TYR A 130 5.80 -5.08 -21.20
C TYR A 130 6.40 -5.52 -22.54
N ASN A 131 7.56 -4.96 -22.92
CA ASN A 131 8.28 -5.37 -24.12
C ASN A 131 9.31 -6.48 -23.81
N PRO A 132 9.11 -7.73 -24.27
CA PRO A 132 10.04 -8.83 -23.99
C PRO A 132 11.44 -8.62 -24.62
N GLY A 133 11.53 -7.82 -25.68
CA GLY A 133 12.80 -7.44 -26.32
C GLY A 133 13.56 -6.34 -25.57
N ASN A 134 12.96 -5.71 -24.55
CA ASN A 134 13.65 -4.82 -23.64
C ASN A 134 14.09 -5.61 -22.41
N GLU A 135 15.39 -5.87 -22.28
CA GLU A 135 15.95 -6.69 -21.20
C GLU A 135 15.55 -6.21 -19.81
N LYS A 136 15.52 -4.89 -19.58
CA LYS A 136 15.16 -4.30 -18.28
C LYS A 136 13.69 -4.55 -17.95
N GLN A 137 12.79 -4.29 -18.88
CA GLN A 137 11.36 -4.52 -18.68
C GLN A 137 11.04 -6.00 -18.53
N ASN A 138 11.65 -6.85 -19.36
CA ASN A 138 11.46 -8.30 -19.31
C ASN A 138 11.94 -8.88 -17.97
N TYR A 139 13.11 -8.46 -17.48
CA TYR A 139 13.61 -8.89 -16.18
C TYR A 139 12.69 -8.41 -15.04
N LEU A 140 12.35 -7.11 -15.01
CA LEU A 140 11.48 -6.54 -13.98
C LEU A 140 10.10 -7.24 -13.97
N ALA A 141 9.47 -7.41 -15.13
CA ALA A 141 8.18 -8.08 -15.24
C ALA A 141 8.22 -9.52 -14.71
N LYS A 142 9.29 -10.28 -14.99
CA LYS A 142 9.45 -11.64 -14.48
C LYS A 142 9.57 -11.68 -12.96
N GLN A 143 10.33 -10.76 -12.36
CA GLN A 143 10.47 -10.69 -10.90
C GLN A 143 9.12 -10.33 -10.26
N LEU A 144 8.42 -9.34 -10.80
CA LEU A 144 7.10 -8.92 -10.32
C LEU A 144 6.05 -10.04 -10.46
N MET A 145 6.06 -10.78 -11.58
CA MET A 145 5.18 -11.95 -11.75
C MET A 145 5.50 -13.06 -10.74
N GLY A 146 6.78 -13.31 -10.44
CA GLY A 146 7.19 -14.26 -9.41
C GLY A 146 6.67 -13.87 -8.02
N TYR A 147 6.78 -12.59 -7.67
CA TYR A 147 6.20 -12.06 -6.43
C TYR A 147 4.68 -12.26 -6.37
N GLY A 148 3.94 -12.01 -7.46
CA GLY A 148 2.49 -12.24 -7.51
C GLY A 148 2.08 -13.71 -7.27
N VAL A 149 2.91 -14.67 -7.71
CA VAL A 149 2.69 -16.10 -7.44
C VAL A 149 2.89 -16.40 -5.95
N LEU A 150 4.01 -15.94 -5.36
CA LEU A 150 4.31 -16.12 -3.94
C LEU A 150 3.22 -15.54 -3.03
N MET A 151 2.70 -14.38 -3.39
CA MET A 151 1.57 -13.76 -2.72
C MET A 151 0.33 -14.67 -2.71
N THR A 152 -0.01 -15.25 -3.86
CA THR A 152 -1.19 -16.10 -3.99
C THR A 152 -1.06 -17.37 -3.15
N GLU A 153 0.14 -17.96 -3.10
CA GLU A 153 0.41 -19.18 -2.34
C GLU A 153 0.39 -18.96 -0.82
N ASN A 154 0.95 -17.84 -0.35
CA ASN A 154 1.15 -17.60 1.08
C ASN A 154 -0.04 -16.92 1.77
N ILE A 155 -0.83 -16.11 1.07
CA ILE A 155 -2.01 -15.42 1.62
C ILE A 155 -3.06 -16.46 2.08
N ASP A 156 -3.42 -17.44 1.25
CA ASP A 156 -4.44 -18.43 1.63
C ASP A 156 -4.04 -19.28 2.85
N LEU A 157 -2.74 -19.54 3.01
CA LEU A 157 -2.19 -20.23 4.18
C LEU A 157 -2.08 -19.31 5.42
N ALA A 158 -2.05 -18.00 5.22
CA ALA A 158 -1.91 -17.01 6.28
C ALA A 158 -3.15 -16.77 7.12
N PHE A 159 -4.31 -16.89 6.49
CA PHE A 159 -5.57 -16.45 7.09
C PHE A 159 -6.45 -17.60 7.57
N ASN A 160 -5.96 -18.84 7.53
CA ASN A 160 -6.77 -20.05 7.76
C ASN A 160 -6.23 -20.94 8.89
N ILE A 161 -6.00 -20.35 10.07
CA ILE A 161 -5.66 -21.11 11.28
C ILE A 161 -6.92 -21.23 12.16
N ASP A 162 -7.22 -22.49 12.47
CA ASP A 162 -8.51 -23.02 12.87
C ASP A 162 -9.08 -22.46 14.20
N GLY A 163 -10.41 -22.52 14.33
CA GLY A 163 -11.19 -21.99 15.44
C GLY A 163 -11.12 -22.76 16.76
N ALA A 164 -10.18 -23.70 16.92
CA ALA A 164 -10.12 -24.62 18.06
C ALA A 164 -9.94 -23.90 19.41
N ILE A 165 -9.09 -22.87 19.48
CA ILE A 165 -8.95 -22.06 20.70
C ILE A 165 -10.24 -21.28 20.99
N ASN A 166 -10.90 -20.75 19.96
CA ASN A 166 -12.16 -20.02 20.12
C ASN A 166 -13.26 -20.94 20.68
N GLU A 167 -13.35 -22.18 20.20
CA GLU A 167 -14.29 -23.17 20.71
C GLU A 167 -13.99 -23.51 22.18
N VAL A 168 -12.72 -23.69 22.55
CA VAL A 168 -12.32 -23.89 23.95
C VAL A 168 -12.71 -22.70 24.82
N PHE A 169 -12.53 -21.47 24.36
CA PHE A 169 -12.90 -20.26 25.12
C PHE A 169 -14.41 -20.14 25.30
N LEU A 170 -15.19 -20.40 24.25
CA LEU A 170 -16.65 -20.47 24.33
C LEU A 170 -17.10 -21.52 25.35
N ASN A 171 -16.53 -22.73 25.30
CA ASN A 171 -16.88 -23.82 26.22
C ASN A 171 -16.46 -23.54 27.68
N ASN A 172 -15.48 -22.66 27.91
CA ASN A 172 -15.02 -22.27 29.24
C ASN A 172 -15.59 -20.92 29.72
N ASN A 173 -16.53 -20.33 28.98
CA ASN A 173 -17.11 -19.01 29.26
C ASN A 173 -16.07 -17.89 29.37
N ILE A 174 -15.02 -17.91 28.54
CA ILE A 174 -14.04 -16.83 28.45
C ILE A 174 -14.50 -15.88 27.33
N PHE A 175 -14.97 -14.69 27.72
CA PHE A 175 -15.47 -13.69 26.78
C PHE A 175 -14.34 -12.87 26.15
N SER A 176 -14.61 -12.36 24.95
CA SER A 176 -13.77 -11.34 24.33
C SER A 176 -13.67 -10.08 25.21
N PRO A 177 -12.53 -9.37 25.19
CA PRO A 177 -12.40 -8.09 25.87
C PRO A 177 -13.39 -7.08 25.31
N ALA A 178 -13.83 -6.14 26.15
CA ALA A 178 -14.65 -5.03 25.67
C ALA A 178 -13.78 -4.07 24.85
N PHE A 179 -14.35 -3.48 23.80
CA PHE A 179 -13.71 -2.39 23.08
C PHE A 179 -14.30 -1.06 23.53
N ASP A 180 -13.46 -0.10 23.94
CA ASP A 180 -13.92 1.24 24.26
C ASP A 180 -14.23 2.01 22.96
N TYR A 181 -15.43 1.78 22.40
CA TYR A 181 -15.86 2.46 21.18
C TYR A 181 -16.02 3.98 21.35
N LYS A 182 -16.10 4.48 22.60
CA LYS A 182 -16.18 5.92 22.89
C LYS A 182 -14.81 6.55 22.97
N ASN A 183 -13.77 5.77 23.25
CA ASN A 183 -12.39 6.22 23.23
C ASN A 183 -11.50 5.18 22.54
N PRO A 184 -11.58 5.03 21.21
CA PRO A 184 -10.89 3.95 20.49
C PRO A 184 -9.36 3.93 20.67
N MET A 185 -8.75 5.07 21.06
CA MET A 185 -7.32 5.15 21.41
C MET A 185 -6.97 4.43 22.72
N LYS A 186 -7.94 4.20 23.61
CA LYS A 186 -7.76 3.34 24.79
C LYS A 186 -7.79 1.85 24.44
N GLY A 187 -8.30 1.48 23.26
CA GLY A 187 -8.31 0.12 22.75
C GLY A 187 -9.23 -0.82 23.53
N PHE A 188 -8.74 -2.03 23.79
CA PHE A 188 -9.47 -3.07 24.50
C PHE A 188 -9.36 -2.92 26.02
N ILE A 189 -10.49 -3.06 26.71
CA ILE A 189 -10.61 -3.12 28.17
C ILE A 189 -10.54 -4.59 28.56
N GLY A 190 -9.44 -4.97 29.20
CA GLY A 190 -9.18 -6.34 29.64
C GLY A 190 -8.83 -6.47 31.11
N ASP A 191 -9.21 -5.49 31.93
CA ASP A 191 -8.98 -5.49 33.38
C ASP A 191 -10.20 -6.01 34.17
N SER A 192 -10.07 -6.02 35.50
CA SER A 192 -11.11 -6.47 36.43
C SER A 192 -12.44 -5.69 36.35
N THR A 193 -12.49 -4.56 35.63
CA THR A 193 -13.74 -3.81 35.44
C THR A 193 -14.64 -4.44 34.36
N HIS A 194 -14.07 -5.31 33.52
CA HIS A 194 -14.79 -6.05 32.47
C HIS A 194 -14.98 -7.53 32.82
N TYR A 195 -13.96 -8.19 33.37
CA TYR A 195 -14.01 -9.62 33.69
C TYR A 195 -14.46 -9.90 35.13
N SER A 196 -15.43 -10.79 35.29
CA SER A 196 -15.87 -11.31 36.59
C SER A 196 -14.82 -12.23 37.22
N SER A 197 -14.86 -12.36 38.55
CA SER A 197 -13.97 -13.28 39.28
C SER A 197 -14.12 -14.75 38.84
N LYS A 198 -15.30 -15.14 38.33
CA LYS A 198 -15.53 -16.48 37.77
C LYS A 198 -14.76 -16.67 36.47
N GLU A 199 -14.79 -15.70 35.58
CA GLU A 199 -14.08 -15.73 34.30
C GLU A 199 -12.56 -15.74 34.51
N ILE A 200 -12.06 -14.91 35.43
CA ILE A 200 -10.65 -14.91 35.85
C ILE A 200 -10.23 -16.30 36.35
N SER A 201 -11.04 -16.90 37.24
CA SER A 201 -10.78 -18.24 37.76
C SER A 201 -10.81 -19.33 36.68
N SER A 202 -11.75 -19.24 35.73
CA SER A 202 -11.82 -20.14 34.57
C SER A 202 -10.58 -20.05 33.70
N SER A 203 -10.11 -18.84 33.38
CA SER A 203 -8.87 -18.60 32.62
C SER A 203 -7.65 -19.21 33.31
N LYS A 204 -7.53 -19.04 34.62
CA LYS A 204 -6.46 -19.64 35.42
C LYS A 204 -6.50 -21.17 35.41
N ASN A 205 -7.67 -21.76 35.56
CA ASN A 205 -7.84 -23.21 35.53
C ASN A 205 -7.53 -23.78 34.14
N LEU A 206 -7.93 -23.07 33.08
CA LEU A 206 -7.67 -23.48 31.71
C LEU A 206 -6.16 -23.54 31.41
N LEU A 207 -5.37 -22.59 31.92
CA LEU A 207 -3.90 -22.62 31.78
C LEU A 207 -3.23 -23.79 32.51
N LYS A 208 -3.92 -24.41 33.48
CA LYS A 208 -3.43 -25.62 34.16
C LYS A 208 -3.86 -26.90 33.45
N ASP A 209 -4.83 -26.83 32.54
CA ASP A 209 -5.30 -27.98 31.79
C ASP A 209 -4.26 -28.43 30.75
N GLN A 210 -3.87 -29.70 30.81
CA GLN A 210 -2.81 -30.25 29.96
C GLN A 210 -3.21 -30.29 28.48
N SER A 211 -4.49 -30.54 28.20
CA SER A 211 -5.01 -30.58 26.82
C SER A 211 -4.99 -29.18 26.21
N PHE A 212 -5.40 -28.16 26.97
CA PHE A 212 -5.31 -26.78 26.55
C PHE A 212 -3.87 -26.32 26.36
N ARG A 213 -2.94 -26.63 27.28
CA ARG A 213 -1.52 -26.30 27.09
C ARG A 213 -0.93 -26.96 25.84
N THR A 214 -1.36 -28.18 25.52
CA THR A 214 -0.96 -28.86 24.28
C THR A 214 -1.49 -28.13 23.06
N LEU A 215 -2.77 -27.72 23.08
CA LEU A 215 -3.38 -26.90 22.03
C LEU A 215 -2.64 -25.56 21.86
N LEU A 216 -2.32 -24.88 22.96
CA LEU A 216 -1.61 -23.60 22.95
C LEU A 216 -0.19 -23.73 22.36
N LYS A 217 0.53 -24.83 22.65
CA LYS A 217 1.84 -25.12 22.03
C LYS A 217 1.73 -25.38 20.52
N THR A 218 0.69 -26.09 20.09
CA THR A 218 0.41 -26.31 18.67
C THR A 218 0.13 -24.98 17.99
N GLN A 219 -0.75 -24.16 18.57
CA GLN A 219 -1.05 -22.82 18.07
C GLN A 219 0.19 -21.95 17.98
N HIS A 220 1.02 -21.92 19.03
CA HIS A 220 2.27 -21.19 19.04
C HIS A 220 3.16 -21.58 17.85
N THR A 221 3.32 -22.88 17.59
CA THR A 221 4.08 -23.37 16.43
C THR A 221 3.50 -22.86 15.11
N LEU A 222 2.17 -22.94 14.94
CA LEU A 222 1.50 -22.50 13.72
C LEU A 222 1.64 -20.99 13.50
N VAL A 223 1.46 -20.17 14.54
CA VAL A 223 1.63 -18.71 14.46
C VAL A 223 3.10 -18.35 14.23
N SER A 224 4.05 -19.07 14.84
CA SER A 224 5.48 -18.84 14.60
C SER A 224 5.87 -19.08 13.15
N LEU A 225 5.38 -20.17 12.53
CA LEU A 225 5.55 -20.40 11.10
C LEU A 225 4.93 -19.26 10.28
N LYS A 226 3.77 -18.76 10.72
CA LYS A 226 3.10 -17.64 10.05
C LYS A 226 3.90 -16.34 10.08
N VAL A 227 4.53 -16.03 11.21
CA VAL A 227 5.45 -14.87 11.31
C VAL A 227 6.54 -14.97 10.25
N LEU A 228 7.08 -16.17 10.01
CA LEU A 228 8.12 -16.38 8.98
C LEU A 228 7.58 -16.13 7.58
N ASP A 229 6.42 -16.70 7.22
CA ASP A 229 5.79 -16.50 5.91
C ASP A 229 5.49 -15.01 5.65
N LEU A 230 4.96 -14.30 6.66
CA LEU A 230 4.64 -12.87 6.55
C LEU A 230 5.90 -12.01 6.40
N LYS A 231 6.99 -12.35 7.10
CA LYS A 231 8.29 -11.69 6.94
C LYS A 231 8.88 -11.92 5.55
N GLU A 232 8.75 -13.13 5.00
CA GLU A 232 9.18 -13.42 3.62
C GLU A 232 8.43 -12.53 2.62
N LEU A 233 7.10 -12.48 2.72
CA LEU A 233 6.27 -11.60 1.89
C LEU A 233 6.64 -10.12 2.03
N GLN A 234 6.85 -9.63 3.26
CA GLN A 234 7.28 -8.26 3.51
C GLN A 234 8.64 -7.96 2.85
N ASN A 235 9.61 -8.86 3.02
CA ASN A 235 10.95 -8.70 2.44
C ASN A 235 10.92 -8.68 0.92
N ASP A 236 10.14 -9.57 0.30
CA ASP A 236 9.98 -9.60 -1.15
C ASP A 236 9.26 -8.36 -1.68
N ALA A 237 8.22 -7.87 -0.99
CA ALA A 237 7.55 -6.62 -1.33
C ALA A 237 8.56 -5.46 -1.34
N VAL A 238 9.35 -5.31 -0.28
CA VAL A 238 10.41 -4.29 -0.19
C VAL A 238 11.47 -4.45 -1.29
N ALA A 239 11.86 -5.69 -1.61
CA ALA A 239 12.79 -5.97 -2.69
C ALA A 239 12.21 -5.55 -4.06
N MET A 240 10.93 -5.81 -4.33
CA MET A 240 10.24 -5.40 -5.56
C MET A 240 10.15 -3.88 -5.68
N LEU A 241 9.84 -3.17 -4.59
CA LEU A 241 9.85 -1.69 -4.57
C LEU A 241 11.24 -1.15 -4.93
N GLY A 242 12.29 -1.72 -4.35
CA GLY A 242 13.68 -1.38 -4.66
C GLY A 242 14.04 -1.66 -6.13
N LEU A 243 13.52 -2.75 -6.69
CA LEU A 243 13.75 -3.13 -8.08
C LEU A 243 13.05 -2.19 -9.07
N ILE A 244 11.79 -1.84 -8.80
CA ILE A 244 11.03 -0.86 -9.58
C ILE A 244 11.80 0.45 -9.59
N LYS A 245 12.19 1.00 -8.43
CA LYS A 245 12.94 2.26 -8.33
C LYS A 245 14.32 2.21 -9.02
N ARG A 246 14.98 1.05 -9.03
CA ARG A 246 16.27 0.88 -9.71
C ARG A 246 16.15 1.01 -11.23
N TYR A 247 15.10 0.44 -11.84
CA TYR A 247 14.91 0.48 -13.29
C TYR A 247 14.08 1.67 -13.76
N HIS A 248 13.19 2.16 -12.90
CA HIS A 248 12.26 3.25 -13.13
C HIS A 248 12.24 4.21 -11.94
N PRO A 249 13.31 5.01 -11.76
CA PRO A 249 13.38 5.98 -10.66
C PRO A 249 12.30 7.05 -10.75
N GLU A 250 11.72 7.26 -11.94
CA GLU A 250 10.62 8.20 -12.17
C GLU A 250 9.29 7.76 -11.56
N VAL A 251 9.11 6.47 -11.26
CA VAL A 251 7.86 5.94 -10.68
C VAL A 251 7.58 6.62 -9.34
N LYS A 252 6.37 7.09 -9.13
CA LYS A 252 6.00 7.89 -7.95
C LYS A 252 5.08 7.14 -7.01
N LEU A 253 5.19 7.47 -5.73
CA LEU A 253 4.22 7.07 -4.73
C LEU A 253 3.04 8.06 -4.83
N LEU A 254 1.89 7.55 -5.24
CA LEU A 254 0.64 8.25 -5.44
C LEU A 254 -0.22 8.05 -4.21
N TYR A 255 -0.18 9.02 -3.31
CA TYR A 255 -1.19 9.12 -2.27
C TYR A 255 -2.42 9.83 -2.83
N GLN A 256 -3.61 9.43 -2.40
CA GLN A 256 -4.87 10.07 -2.78
C GLN A 256 -5.63 10.44 -1.51
N ASP A 257 -6.50 11.43 -1.60
CA ASP A 257 -7.36 11.85 -0.49
C ASP A 257 -6.59 12.12 0.81
N ILE A 258 -5.52 12.92 0.71
CA ILE A 258 -4.78 13.36 1.90
C ILE A 258 -5.60 14.39 2.65
N GLY A 259 -5.67 14.23 3.97
CA GLY A 259 -6.26 15.23 4.84
C GLY A 259 -5.47 15.43 6.13
N ILE A 260 -5.76 16.55 6.79
CA ILE A 260 -5.25 16.93 8.09
C ILE A 260 -6.32 16.69 9.16
N ILE A 261 -5.93 16.16 10.32
CA ILE A 261 -6.83 15.86 11.44
C ILE A 261 -6.14 16.18 12.76
N GLY A 262 -6.91 16.52 13.80
CA GLY A 262 -6.44 16.58 15.17
C GLY A 262 -7.15 17.64 16.02
N THR A 263 -6.80 17.67 17.31
CA THR A 263 -7.42 18.53 18.32
C THR A 263 -7.24 20.02 18.05
N SER A 264 -6.30 20.40 17.19
CA SER A 264 -6.11 21.77 16.71
C SER A 264 -7.18 22.24 15.71
N ILE A 265 -8.06 21.35 15.26
CA ILE A 265 -9.12 21.63 14.28
C ILE A 265 -10.47 21.52 14.98
N ASN A 266 -11.42 22.41 14.66
CA ASN A 266 -12.73 22.41 15.30
C ASN A 266 -13.59 21.23 14.81
N GLY A 267 -14.08 20.40 15.75
CA GLY A 267 -14.98 19.27 15.45
C GLY A 267 -14.28 17.97 15.01
N PHE A 268 -12.96 17.85 15.25
CA PHE A 268 -12.14 16.72 14.78
C PHE A 268 -11.21 16.15 15.86
N ASP A 269 -11.74 16.05 17.08
CA ASP A 269 -11.11 15.51 18.28
C ASP A 269 -11.40 14.02 18.53
N ASP A 270 -12.27 13.40 17.72
CA ASP A 270 -12.69 12.01 17.90
C ASP A 270 -12.02 11.03 16.92
N VAL A 271 -11.66 9.87 17.45
CA VAL A 271 -11.08 8.75 16.71
C VAL A 271 -12.14 8.21 15.74
N GLY A 272 -11.91 8.36 14.43
CA GLY A 272 -12.86 7.98 13.38
C GLY A 272 -13.60 9.15 12.73
N ALA A 273 -13.37 10.39 13.18
CA ALA A 273 -13.80 11.59 12.44
C ALA A 273 -13.10 11.62 11.06
N LYS A 274 -13.73 12.24 10.06
CA LYS A 274 -13.11 12.45 8.74
C LYS A 274 -11.92 13.42 8.85
N SER A 275 -10.96 13.37 7.95
CA SER A 275 -9.91 14.38 7.89
C SER A 275 -10.47 15.62 7.20
N THR A 276 -9.90 16.80 7.49
CA THR A 276 -10.13 17.96 6.63
C THR A 276 -9.31 17.77 5.35
N PRO A 277 -9.93 17.69 4.16
CA PRO A 277 -9.24 17.33 2.94
C PRO A 277 -8.25 18.43 2.52
N MET A 278 -7.05 18.02 2.12
CA MET A 278 -6.04 18.88 1.51
C MET A 278 -6.16 18.82 -0.02
N THR A 279 -5.69 19.86 -0.69
CA THR A 279 -5.69 19.97 -2.15
C THR A 279 -4.33 19.52 -2.69
N LEU A 280 -4.30 18.58 -3.64
CA LEU A 280 -3.08 18.26 -4.38
C LEU A 280 -2.70 19.44 -5.29
N THR A 281 -1.59 20.13 -5.00
CA THR A 281 -1.12 21.29 -5.76
C THR A 281 0.00 20.96 -6.73
N ASP A 282 0.75 19.89 -6.48
CA ASP A 282 1.78 19.37 -7.39
C ASP A 282 1.70 17.83 -7.42
N GLU A 283 1.12 17.29 -8.49
CA GLU A 283 1.01 15.85 -8.71
C GLU A 283 2.39 15.20 -8.91
N GLU A 284 3.37 15.95 -9.44
CA GLU A 284 4.70 15.41 -9.66
C GLU A 284 5.52 15.25 -8.39
N LYS A 285 5.30 16.12 -7.41
CA LYS A 285 5.97 16.12 -6.11
C LYS A 285 5.09 15.64 -4.96
N SER A 286 3.85 15.24 -5.24
CA SER A 286 2.87 14.84 -4.22
C SER A 286 2.78 15.89 -3.10
N ILE A 287 2.60 17.15 -3.51
CA ILE A 287 2.46 18.28 -2.60
C ILE A 287 0.97 18.53 -2.35
N TRP A 288 0.59 18.49 -1.09
CA TRP A 288 -0.77 18.69 -0.61
C TRP A 288 -0.83 19.94 0.25
N GLU A 289 -1.83 20.78 0.02
CA GLU A 289 -1.96 22.06 0.69
C GLU A 289 -3.36 22.33 1.23
N ILE A 290 -3.44 23.07 2.33
CA ILE A 290 -4.70 23.62 2.83
C ILE A 290 -4.45 24.94 3.55
N GLU A 291 -5.34 25.91 3.36
CA GLU A 291 -5.38 27.12 4.18
C GLU A 291 -6.50 26.98 5.21
N MET A 292 -6.16 27.07 6.50
CA MET A 292 -7.15 26.91 7.57
C MET A 292 -6.75 27.59 8.87
N TYR A 293 -7.75 27.84 9.71
CA TYR A 293 -7.54 28.23 11.10
C TYR A 293 -7.20 27.02 11.97
N LEU A 294 -6.14 27.12 12.76
CA LEU A 294 -5.71 26.13 13.74
C LEU A 294 -5.72 26.77 15.13
N LYS A 295 -6.29 26.08 16.13
CA LYS A 295 -6.18 26.46 17.56
C LYS A 295 -4.98 25.76 18.21
N GLN A 296 -4.62 26.14 19.43
CA GLN A 296 -3.62 25.38 20.18
C GLN A 296 -4.07 23.92 20.35
N GLY A 297 -3.18 22.99 20.04
CA GLY A 297 -3.52 21.57 20.03
C GLY A 297 -2.52 20.75 19.23
N LYS A 298 -3.01 19.68 18.62
CA LYS A 298 -2.19 18.72 17.87
C LYS A 298 -2.81 18.40 16.52
N VAL A 299 -1.98 18.06 15.54
CA VAL A 299 -2.40 17.60 14.21
C VAL A 299 -1.56 16.42 13.71
N LYS A 300 -2.13 15.65 12.79
CA LYS A 300 -1.47 14.68 11.93
C LYS A 300 -2.08 14.73 10.53
N PHE A 301 -1.36 14.16 9.57
CA PHE A 301 -1.84 13.96 8.20
C PHE A 301 -2.17 12.48 8.00
N ARG A 302 -3.16 12.19 7.15
CA ARG A 302 -3.47 10.81 6.79
C ARG A 302 -4.16 10.69 5.44
N CYS A 303 -4.03 9.51 4.85
CA CYS A 303 -4.59 9.14 3.55
C CYS A 303 -5.96 8.47 3.73
N ARG A 304 -6.94 8.81 2.87
CA ARG A 304 -8.26 8.13 2.80
C ARG A 304 -9.01 8.06 4.13
N ASP A 305 -8.88 9.07 4.99
CA ASP A 305 -9.46 9.09 6.35
C ASP A 305 -9.11 7.88 7.22
N SER A 306 -8.00 7.20 6.92
CA SER A 306 -7.56 5.98 7.58
C SER A 306 -6.25 6.20 8.34
N TRP A 307 -6.09 5.51 9.48
CA TRP A 307 -4.81 5.49 10.19
C TRP A 307 -3.79 4.52 9.56
N ALA A 308 -4.16 3.76 8.53
CA ALA A 308 -3.27 2.82 7.86
C ALA A 308 -2.07 3.50 7.18
N ILE A 309 -2.24 4.73 6.69
CA ILE A 309 -1.17 5.53 6.10
C ILE A 309 -1.32 6.94 6.65
N ASN A 310 -0.38 7.33 7.49
CA ASN A 310 -0.44 8.59 8.22
C ASN A 310 0.96 9.14 8.49
N TRP A 311 1.04 10.47 8.56
CA TRP A 311 2.28 11.19 8.83
C TRP A 311 2.12 12.10 10.02
N GLY A 312 3.16 12.11 10.84
CA GLY A 312 3.29 13.02 11.97
C GLY A 312 4.65 13.73 11.94
N GLY A 313 5.02 14.31 13.07
CA GLY A 313 6.25 15.04 13.23
C GLY A 313 6.46 15.52 14.65
N ASN A 314 7.66 16.03 14.92
CA ASN A 314 8.08 16.45 16.25
C ASN A 314 8.55 17.91 16.31
N SER A 315 8.27 18.71 15.28
CA SER A 315 8.70 20.10 15.17
C SER A 315 7.61 21.00 14.58
N PHE A 316 7.74 22.30 14.79
CA PHE A 316 6.85 23.33 14.26
C PHE A 316 7.68 24.62 14.09
N PRO A 317 7.46 25.45 13.05
CA PRO A 317 6.43 25.32 12.02
C PRO A 317 6.78 24.39 10.86
N GLU A 318 8.00 23.84 10.81
CA GLU A 318 8.42 22.94 9.74
C GLU A 318 9.08 21.69 10.30
N GLY A 319 9.12 20.62 9.52
CA GLY A 319 9.70 19.35 9.95
C GLY A 319 9.67 18.25 8.92
N LYS A 320 10.21 17.09 9.31
CA LYS A 320 10.07 15.86 8.52
C LYS A 320 8.71 15.24 8.75
N ALA A 321 8.01 14.91 7.67
CA ALA A 321 6.82 14.07 7.69
C ALA A 321 7.26 12.62 7.93
N ILE A 322 7.12 12.17 9.17
CA ILE A 322 7.55 10.83 9.60
C ILE A 322 6.36 9.89 9.43
N ASP A 323 6.54 8.82 8.68
CA ASP A 323 5.55 7.74 8.55
C ASP A 323 5.23 7.17 9.94
N HIS A 324 3.94 7.04 10.25
CA HIS A 324 3.44 6.69 11.58
C HIS A 324 4.00 7.56 12.73
N GLY A 325 4.49 8.77 12.42
CA GLY A 325 5.12 9.69 13.38
C GLY A 325 4.17 10.20 14.46
N GLY A 326 4.74 10.74 15.55
CA GLY A 326 3.97 11.36 16.63
C GLY A 326 3.19 12.61 16.20
N ASP A 327 2.28 13.07 17.05
CA ASP A 327 1.47 14.26 16.78
C ASP A 327 2.30 15.55 16.68
N ILE A 328 2.02 16.37 15.67
CA ILE A 328 2.62 17.70 15.50
C ILE A 328 1.88 18.68 16.41
N THR A 329 2.61 19.38 17.27
CA THR A 329 2.01 20.34 18.22
C THR A 329 1.90 21.72 17.60
N ILE A 330 0.70 22.32 17.65
CA ILE A 330 0.42 23.69 17.22
C ILE A 330 0.49 24.61 18.46
N PRO A 331 1.53 25.45 18.60
CA PRO A 331 1.76 26.24 19.81
C PRO A 331 0.90 27.51 19.88
N GLU A 332 0.55 28.07 18.72
CA GLU A 332 -0.16 29.35 18.62
C GLU A 332 -1.34 29.24 17.64
N ALA A 333 -2.47 29.83 18.04
CA ALA A 333 -3.66 29.83 17.21
C ALA A 333 -3.56 30.87 16.09
N GLY A 334 -3.91 30.51 14.86
CA GLY A 334 -3.73 31.37 13.69
C GLY A 334 -4.31 30.77 12.42
N ASN A 335 -4.32 31.57 11.34
CA ASN A 335 -4.58 31.05 10.00
C ASN A 335 -3.24 30.61 9.40
N TYR A 336 -3.19 29.39 8.90
CA TYR A 336 -1.98 28.82 8.31
C TYR A 336 -2.27 28.29 6.91
N ARG A 337 -1.33 28.48 6.00
CA ARG A 337 -1.17 27.63 4.82
C ARG A 337 -0.29 26.46 5.23
N VAL A 338 -0.89 25.28 5.28
CA VAL A 338 -0.23 24.03 5.63
C VAL A 338 0.17 23.32 4.35
N ILE A 339 1.43 22.92 4.25
CA ILE A 339 2.01 22.24 3.09
C ILE A 339 2.58 20.89 3.57
N LEU A 340 2.21 19.81 2.89
CA LEU A 340 2.76 18.48 3.08
C LEU A 340 3.38 18.02 1.75
N ASN A 341 4.68 17.74 1.73
CA ASN A 341 5.40 17.22 0.59
C ASN A 341 5.81 15.77 0.86
N LEU A 342 5.09 14.83 0.24
CA LEU A 342 5.30 13.39 0.43
C LEU A 342 6.42 12.82 -0.44
N THR A 343 6.96 13.59 -1.40
CA THR A 343 8.17 13.19 -2.14
C THR A 343 9.41 13.42 -1.29
N ASP A 344 9.52 14.58 -0.66
CA ASP A 344 10.67 14.94 0.18
C ASP A 344 10.48 14.55 1.65
N ASN A 345 9.30 14.03 2.02
CA ASN A 345 8.89 13.69 3.38
C ASN A 345 9.05 14.88 4.34
N THR A 346 8.45 16.02 3.99
CA THR A 346 8.48 17.26 4.79
C THR A 346 7.10 17.89 4.93
N TYR A 347 6.93 18.71 5.96
CA TYR A 347 5.77 19.58 6.11
C TYR A 347 6.19 20.98 6.58
N GLU A 348 5.32 21.95 6.32
CA GLU A 348 5.49 23.35 6.72
C GLU A 348 4.13 23.99 7.05
N PHE A 349 4.10 24.83 8.08
CA PHE A 349 2.97 25.64 8.51
C PHE A 349 3.32 27.13 8.33
N ILE A 350 2.85 27.74 7.25
CA ILE A 350 3.11 29.15 6.93
C ILE A 350 1.99 30.01 7.51
N GLU A 351 2.29 30.87 8.47
CA GLU A 351 1.31 31.79 9.05
C GLU A 351 0.83 32.80 7.99
N LEU A 352 -0.48 32.89 7.82
CA LEU A 352 -1.13 33.85 6.92
C LEU A 352 -1.41 35.14 7.68
N LYS A 353 -0.67 36.19 7.35
CA LYS A 353 -0.92 37.54 7.89
C LYS A 353 -2.27 38.04 7.39
N LYS A 354 -3.09 38.51 8.33
CA LYS A 354 -4.42 39.11 8.07
C LYS A 354 -4.36 40.33 7.18
#